data_AF-A0A3A8NMW9-F1
#
_entry.id   AF-A0A3A8NMW9-F1
#
_cell.length_a   1.000
_cell.length_b   1.000
_cell.length_c   1.000
_cell.angle_alpha   90.00
_cell.angle_beta   90.00
_cell.angle_gamma   90.00
#
_symmetry.space_group_name_H-M   'P 1'
#
loop_
_entity.id
_entity.type
_entity.pdbx_description
1 polymer ?
#
loop_
_entity_poly.entity_id
_entity_poly.type
_entity_poly.pdbx_seq_one_letter_code
_entity_poly.pdbx_strand_id
1 'polypeptide(L)'
;CGHPVLTDYFDPAQEGNFGHLDLARWGDAYVVAPATADLLAKIRGGFGGDAVTTSLLAFKGPVVLAPAMNVAMWENTRTQENVASLLADPRFTTVGPGAGMLACGDVGSGRLADVGAIVSAVAARLGGGPLQGRTVLVTAGPTREFLDPVRFISNPSTGKMGMALAHEARALGATVTVVLGPVGPVDRTGLEVVDVVSAEDMAREVLSRVESADAFIATAAVSDWRPEVRAPQKVKKGESPESLRLVRTPDVLLEASRKVAGKAKRPVLVGFAAETERVVEHAREKLERKGLDAIVANDVTAAGAGFGTDTNRVTVISRTGPDRVLEGSKRAVAGEILSLLLVPPRG
;
A
#
# COMPACT_ATOMS: atom_id res chain seq x y z
N CYS A 1 14.83 -4.33 -21.41
CA CYS A 1 16.24 -4.66 -21.10
C CYS A 1 17.11 -4.23 -22.28
N GLY A 2 18.31 -3.71 -22.03
CA GLY A 2 19.37 -3.69 -23.06
C GLY A 2 20.24 -2.43 -23.20
N HIS A 3 20.30 -1.52 -22.23
CA HIS A 3 21.27 -0.42 -22.32
C HIS A 3 22.69 -0.90 -21.94
N PRO A 4 23.75 -0.40 -22.59
CA PRO A 4 25.12 -0.66 -22.18
C PRO A 4 25.37 -0.24 -20.74
N VAL A 5 26.20 -1.01 -20.03
CA VAL A 5 26.57 -0.71 -18.63
C VAL A 5 27.90 0.00 -18.64
N LEU A 6 27.92 1.24 -18.15
CA LEU A 6 29.14 2.00 -17.94
C LEU A 6 29.72 1.66 -16.56
N THR A 7 30.92 1.09 -16.54
CA THR A 7 31.64 0.80 -15.28
C THR A 7 32.84 1.71 -15.07
N ASP A 8 33.41 2.25 -16.14
CA ASP A 8 34.59 3.11 -16.11
C ASP A 8 34.48 4.22 -17.18
N TYR A 9 34.54 5.49 -16.76
CA TYR A 9 34.54 6.63 -17.69
C TYR A 9 35.88 6.81 -18.40
N PHE A 10 36.95 6.24 -17.87
CA PHE A 10 38.29 6.37 -18.43
C PHE A 10 38.62 5.26 -19.43
N ASP A 11 37.69 4.33 -19.67
CA ASP A 11 37.77 3.38 -20.76
C ASP A 11 37.38 4.07 -22.08
N PRO A 12 38.33 4.30 -23.02
CA PRO A 12 38.05 5.00 -24.28
C PRO A 12 36.99 4.30 -25.15
N ALA A 13 36.79 2.99 -24.96
CA ALA A 13 35.76 2.24 -25.66
C ALA A 13 34.34 2.56 -25.15
N GLN A 14 34.22 3.06 -23.93
CA GLN A 14 32.95 3.43 -23.28
C GLN A 14 32.72 4.95 -23.32
N GLU A 15 33.78 5.76 -23.18
CA GLU A 15 33.71 7.23 -23.22
C GLU A 15 33.20 7.76 -24.58
N GLY A 16 33.58 7.12 -25.69
CA GLY A 16 33.10 7.48 -27.02
C GLY A 16 31.59 7.27 -27.23
N ASN A 17 30.93 6.48 -26.38
CA ASN A 17 29.50 6.17 -26.46
C ASN A 17 28.65 6.99 -25.47
N PHE A 18 29.24 7.47 -24.38
CA PHE A 18 28.59 8.25 -23.34
C PHE A 18 29.55 9.35 -22.93
N GLY A 19 29.37 10.58 -23.44
CA GLY A 19 30.15 11.71 -22.93
C GLY A 19 30.02 11.77 -21.40
N HIS A 20 31.07 12.19 -20.69
CA HIS A 20 31.17 12.11 -19.22
C HIS A 20 30.06 12.87 -18.43
N LEU A 21 29.20 13.63 -19.12
CA LEU A 21 28.04 14.34 -18.56
C LEU A 21 26.70 13.82 -19.08
N ASP A 22 26.69 12.93 -20.08
CA ASP A 22 25.48 12.59 -20.83
C ASP A 22 24.50 11.80 -19.97
N LEU A 23 24.97 10.85 -19.16
CA LEU A 23 24.12 10.13 -18.20
C LEU A 23 23.50 11.07 -17.16
N ALA A 24 24.26 12.07 -16.72
CA ALA A 24 23.81 13.06 -15.75
C ALA A 24 22.76 14.02 -16.33
N ARG A 25 22.77 14.24 -17.65
CA ARG A 25 21.76 15.07 -18.34
C ARG A 25 20.54 14.27 -18.77
N TRP A 26 20.73 12.97 -19.05
CA TRP A 26 19.68 12.08 -19.51
C TRP A 26 18.72 11.63 -18.41
N GLY A 27 19.24 11.36 -17.21
CA GLY A 27 18.41 10.86 -16.11
C GLY A 27 17.46 11.91 -15.56
N ASP A 28 16.25 11.49 -15.19
CA ASP A 28 15.31 12.32 -14.41
C ASP A 28 15.49 12.13 -12.89
N ALA A 29 16.04 10.99 -12.47
CA ALA A 29 16.42 10.69 -11.09
C ALA A 29 17.71 9.86 -11.05
N TYR A 30 18.46 9.97 -9.95
CA TYR A 30 19.65 9.18 -9.71
C TYR A 30 19.43 8.23 -8.52
N VAL A 31 19.68 6.93 -8.70
CA VAL A 31 19.44 5.92 -7.67
C VAL A 31 20.75 5.22 -7.33
N VAL A 32 21.08 5.18 -6.03
CA VAL A 32 22.25 4.46 -5.52
C VAL A 32 21.77 3.32 -4.65
N ALA A 33 21.79 2.09 -5.19
CA ALA A 33 21.31 0.88 -4.52
C ALA A 33 22.20 -0.34 -4.85
N PRO A 34 23.01 -0.84 -3.89
CA PRO A 34 23.19 -0.33 -2.53
C PRO A 34 24.07 0.93 -2.45
N ALA A 35 23.72 1.85 -1.57
CA ALA A 35 24.59 2.94 -1.13
C ALA A 35 25.47 2.48 0.05
N THR A 36 26.66 1.96 -0.25
CA THR A 36 27.61 1.48 0.76
C THR A 36 28.21 2.63 1.57
N ALA A 37 28.82 2.36 2.73
CA ALA A 37 29.46 3.38 3.56
C ALA A 37 30.54 4.17 2.79
N ASP A 38 31.34 3.48 1.98
CA ASP A 38 32.36 4.08 1.12
C ASP A 38 31.74 5.05 0.10
N LEU A 39 30.68 4.61 -0.59
CA LEU A 39 30.02 5.44 -1.58
C LEU A 39 29.35 6.67 -0.95
N LEU A 40 28.71 6.53 0.21
CA LEU A 40 28.16 7.66 0.96
C LEU A 40 29.24 8.68 1.35
N ALA A 41 30.42 8.21 1.80
CA ALA A 41 31.55 9.07 2.13
C ALA A 41 32.08 9.81 0.90
N LYS A 42 32.20 9.11 -0.24
CA LYS A 42 32.62 9.71 -1.52
C LYS A 42 31.65 10.77 -2.02
N ILE A 43 30.35 10.49 -1.97
CA ILE A 43 29.30 11.43 -2.37
C ILE A 43 29.35 12.69 -1.48
N ARG A 44 29.40 12.50 -0.15
CA ARG A 44 29.51 13.61 0.79
C ARG A 44 30.78 14.44 0.57
N GLY A 45 31.89 13.78 0.22
CA GLY A 45 33.17 14.44 -0.07
C GLY A 45 33.26 15.08 -1.45
N GLY A 46 32.28 14.88 -2.34
CA GLY A 46 32.31 15.40 -3.71
C GLY A 46 33.36 14.74 -4.60
N PHE A 47 33.71 13.48 -4.33
CA PHE A 47 34.64 12.72 -5.18
C PHE A 47 33.97 12.34 -6.50
N GLY A 48 34.73 12.32 -7.60
CA GLY A 48 34.31 11.89 -8.93
C GLY A 48 35.38 10.99 -9.55
N GLY A 49 35.54 9.79 -9.00
CA GLY A 49 36.63 8.87 -9.34
C GLY A 49 36.19 7.65 -10.16
N ASP A 50 34.90 7.49 -10.39
CA ASP A 50 34.30 6.36 -11.12
C ASP A 50 33.02 6.79 -11.84
N ALA A 51 32.45 5.88 -12.64
CA ALA A 51 31.24 6.14 -13.43
C ALA A 51 30.06 6.67 -12.60
N VAL A 52 29.89 6.17 -11.38
CA VAL A 52 28.77 6.52 -10.51
C VAL A 52 28.96 7.91 -9.91
N THR A 53 30.11 8.11 -9.24
CA THR A 53 30.43 9.33 -8.51
C THR A 53 30.62 10.52 -9.43
N THR A 54 31.26 10.34 -10.59
CA THR A 54 31.43 11.40 -11.61
C THR A 54 30.09 11.83 -12.21
N SER A 55 29.23 10.86 -12.58
CA SER A 55 27.90 11.19 -13.11
C SER A 55 27.04 11.91 -12.07
N LEU A 56 27.06 11.43 -10.82
CA LEU A 56 26.27 12.01 -9.74
C LEU A 56 26.72 13.44 -9.39
N LEU A 57 28.03 13.72 -9.46
CA LEU A 57 28.58 15.05 -9.23
C LEU A 57 28.03 16.08 -10.24
N ALA A 58 27.81 15.65 -11.49
CA ALA A 58 27.23 16.47 -12.56
C ALA A 58 25.69 16.51 -12.54
N PHE A 59 25.05 15.54 -11.90
CA PHE A 59 23.59 15.37 -11.89
C PHE A 59 22.89 16.44 -11.05
N LYS A 60 21.83 17.06 -11.59
CA LYS A 60 21.11 18.16 -10.91
C LYS A 60 19.73 17.78 -10.36
N GLY A 61 19.20 16.62 -10.76
CA GLY A 61 17.87 16.15 -10.37
C GLY A 61 17.84 15.46 -9.00
N PRO A 62 16.70 14.86 -8.61
CA PRO A 62 16.56 14.15 -7.34
C PRO A 62 17.42 12.88 -7.23
N VAL A 63 18.02 12.68 -6.05
CA VAL A 63 18.87 11.52 -5.74
C VAL A 63 18.26 10.68 -4.63
N VAL A 64 18.12 9.37 -4.87
CA VAL A 64 17.66 8.39 -3.88
C VAL A 64 18.81 7.47 -3.48
N LEU A 65 19.13 7.44 -2.19
CA LEU A 65 20.16 6.60 -1.61
C LEU A 65 19.47 5.43 -0.89
N ALA A 66 19.82 4.18 -1.21
CA ALA A 66 19.33 3.00 -0.52
C ALA A 66 20.49 2.32 0.23
N PRO A 67 20.76 2.71 1.50
CA PRO A 67 21.91 2.22 2.23
C PRO A 67 21.81 0.71 2.49
N ALA A 68 22.93 0.01 2.32
CA ALA A 68 23.06 -1.38 2.75
C ALA A 68 24.50 -1.67 3.15
N MET A 69 24.69 -2.15 4.38
CA MET A 69 25.99 -2.46 4.98
C MET A 69 25.80 -3.23 6.29
N ASN A 70 26.89 -3.76 6.85
CA ASN A 70 26.87 -4.36 8.19
C ASN A 70 26.37 -3.34 9.25
N VAL A 71 25.71 -3.83 10.31
CA VAL A 71 25.14 -2.98 11.39
C VAL A 71 26.20 -2.05 11.98
N ALA A 72 27.39 -2.55 12.29
CA ALA A 72 28.46 -1.74 12.89
C ALA A 72 28.97 -0.65 11.95
N MET A 73 28.92 -0.88 10.62
CA MET A 73 29.25 0.14 9.63
C MET A 73 28.18 1.21 9.53
N TRP A 74 26.90 0.81 9.65
CA TRP A 74 25.77 1.73 9.63
C TRP A 74 25.77 2.61 10.89
N GLU A 75 25.93 2.00 12.06
CA GLU A 75 25.95 2.70 13.36
C GLU A 75 27.20 3.53 13.60
N ASN A 76 28.24 3.39 12.75
CA ASN A 76 29.43 4.21 12.84
C ASN A 76 29.08 5.70 12.74
N THR A 77 29.58 6.49 13.68
CA THR A 77 29.32 7.94 13.77
C THR A 77 29.62 8.66 12.46
N ARG A 78 30.72 8.31 11.76
CA ARG A 78 31.10 8.94 10.49
C ARG A 78 30.09 8.63 9.37
N THR A 79 29.57 7.41 9.34
CA THR A 79 28.53 7.02 8.37
C THR A 79 27.25 7.81 8.62
N GLN A 80 26.82 7.93 9.89
CA GLN A 80 25.64 8.70 10.26
C GLN A 80 25.81 10.21 9.98
N GLU A 81 26.99 10.78 10.25
CA GLU A 81 27.33 12.17 9.88
C GLU A 81 27.27 12.39 8.37
N ASN A 82 27.78 11.45 7.56
CA ASN A 82 27.70 11.54 6.10
C ASN A 82 26.25 11.53 5.63
N VAL A 83 25.43 10.61 6.15
CA VAL A 83 24.00 10.54 5.81
C VAL A 83 23.28 11.83 6.21
N ALA A 84 23.48 12.31 7.43
CA ALA A 84 22.86 13.54 7.91
C ALA A 84 23.27 14.75 7.05
N SER A 85 24.54 14.86 6.69
CA SER A 85 25.04 15.94 5.83
C SER A 85 24.45 15.89 4.42
N LEU A 86 24.28 14.69 3.85
CA LEU A 86 23.66 14.54 2.53
C LEU A 86 22.17 14.88 2.56
N LEU A 87 21.46 14.46 3.61
CA LEU A 87 20.04 14.73 3.78
C LEU A 87 19.72 16.20 4.10
N ALA A 88 20.73 17.02 4.42
CA ALA A 88 20.57 18.46 4.53
C ALA A 88 20.34 19.14 3.16
N ASP A 89 20.76 18.50 2.06
CA ASP A 89 20.46 18.95 0.70
C ASP A 89 19.11 18.33 0.24
N PRO A 90 18.10 19.16 -0.12
CA PRO A 90 16.77 18.70 -0.52
C PRO A 90 16.78 17.84 -1.80
N ARG A 91 17.91 17.77 -2.51
CA ARG A 91 18.11 16.86 -3.63
C ARG A 91 18.17 15.40 -3.20
N PHE A 92 18.67 15.09 -2.00
CA PHE A 92 18.87 13.72 -1.53
C PHE A 92 17.70 13.21 -0.69
N THR A 93 17.42 11.92 -0.79
CA THR A 93 16.48 11.20 0.07
C THR A 93 17.02 9.80 0.33
N THR A 94 16.77 9.24 1.50
CA THR A 94 17.20 7.87 1.84
C THR A 94 16.01 6.92 1.92
N VAL A 95 16.24 5.65 1.58
CA VAL A 95 15.28 4.55 1.75
C VAL A 95 15.97 3.40 2.49
N GLY A 96 15.53 3.13 3.71
CA GLY A 96 16.17 2.16 4.60
C GLY A 96 17.39 2.74 5.34
N PRO A 97 18.30 1.87 5.84
CA PRO A 97 18.31 0.42 5.67
C PRO A 97 17.15 -0.29 6.39
N GLY A 98 16.77 -1.45 5.91
CA GLY A 98 15.84 -2.35 6.60
C GLY A 98 16.50 -3.02 7.82
N ALA A 99 15.68 -3.43 8.79
CA ALA A 99 16.10 -4.21 9.95
C ALA A 99 15.90 -5.72 9.71
N GLY A 100 16.85 -6.55 10.15
CA GLY A 100 16.75 -8.01 10.07
C GLY A 100 18.08 -8.73 10.27
N MET A 101 18.08 -10.05 10.11
CA MET A 101 19.31 -10.85 10.09
C MET A 101 20.12 -10.51 8.83
N LEU A 102 21.35 -10.07 9.01
CA LEU A 102 22.27 -9.76 7.93
C LEU A 102 23.01 -11.03 7.48
N ALA A 103 23.64 -10.97 6.30
CA ALA A 103 24.43 -12.07 5.75
C ALA A 103 25.59 -12.52 6.67
N CYS A 104 26.02 -11.68 7.61
CA CYS A 104 27.05 -11.96 8.61
C CYS A 104 26.51 -12.58 9.92
N GLY A 105 25.19 -12.74 10.07
CA GLY A 105 24.56 -13.28 11.28
C GLY A 105 24.13 -12.25 12.33
N ASP A 106 24.54 -10.98 12.18
CA ASP A 106 24.11 -9.89 13.05
C ASP A 106 22.63 -9.55 12.83
N VAL A 107 21.93 -9.14 13.89
CA VAL A 107 20.55 -8.63 13.83
C VAL A 107 20.58 -7.13 14.05
N GLY A 108 20.12 -6.35 13.06
CA GLY A 108 20.05 -4.90 13.17
C GLY A 108 19.71 -4.20 11.87
N SER A 109 19.81 -2.88 11.87
CA SER A 109 19.56 -2.03 10.71
C SER A 109 20.78 -2.06 9.78
N GLY A 110 20.61 -2.60 8.57
CA GLY A 110 21.72 -2.73 7.61
C GLY A 110 21.38 -3.43 6.30
N ARG A 111 20.21 -4.08 6.24
CA ARG A 111 19.72 -4.74 5.01
C ARG A 111 19.29 -3.69 3.99
N LEU A 112 19.53 -3.96 2.70
CA LEU A 112 18.95 -3.14 1.63
C LEU A 112 17.42 -3.10 1.76
N ALA A 113 16.83 -1.92 1.57
CA ALA A 113 15.39 -1.79 1.52
C ALA A 113 14.78 -2.66 0.41
N ASP A 114 13.50 -2.99 0.55
CA ASP A 114 12.77 -3.71 -0.48
C ASP A 114 12.75 -2.92 -1.80
N VAL A 115 12.84 -3.63 -2.94
CA VAL A 115 12.87 -3.02 -4.27
C VAL A 115 11.63 -2.15 -4.51
N GLY A 116 10.46 -2.60 -4.07
CA GLY A 116 9.22 -1.82 -4.17
C GLY A 116 9.31 -0.49 -3.42
N ALA A 117 9.90 -0.50 -2.22
CA ALA A 117 10.09 0.73 -1.43
C ALA A 117 11.06 1.71 -2.12
N ILE A 118 12.14 1.21 -2.74
CA ILE A 118 13.08 2.04 -3.51
C ILE A 118 12.37 2.64 -4.72
N VAL A 119 11.62 1.84 -5.48
CA VAL A 119 10.85 2.30 -6.65
C VAL A 119 9.84 3.38 -6.24
N SER A 120 9.10 3.17 -5.16
CA SER A 120 8.13 4.15 -4.63
C SER A 120 8.79 5.48 -4.28
N ALA A 121 9.96 5.45 -3.63
CA ALA A 121 10.69 6.67 -3.28
C ALA A 121 11.19 7.43 -4.51
N VAL A 122 11.70 6.71 -5.53
CA VAL A 122 12.12 7.33 -6.80
C VAL A 122 10.92 7.97 -7.50
N ALA A 123 9.81 7.25 -7.61
CA ALA A 123 8.60 7.77 -8.24
C ALA A 123 8.03 9.00 -7.51
N ALA A 124 8.06 9.00 -6.18
CA ALA A 124 7.68 10.17 -5.38
C ALA A 124 8.56 11.40 -5.68
N ARG A 125 9.87 11.19 -5.92
CA ARG A 125 10.82 12.27 -6.26
C ARG A 125 10.68 12.79 -7.69
N LEU A 126 10.23 11.96 -8.61
CA LEU A 126 9.93 12.34 -10.00
C LEU A 126 8.62 13.12 -10.16
N GLY A 127 7.93 13.44 -9.05
CA GLY A 127 6.71 14.23 -9.07
C GLY A 127 5.48 13.46 -9.52
N GLY A 128 5.55 12.12 -9.51
CA GLY A 128 4.48 11.24 -9.93
C GLY A 128 4.73 9.81 -9.47
N GLY A 129 4.14 9.44 -8.33
CA GLY A 129 4.12 8.03 -7.95
C GLY A 129 3.43 7.18 -9.04
N PRO A 130 3.59 5.85 -9.04
CA PRO A 130 3.05 4.98 -10.09
C PRO A 130 1.53 5.05 -10.28
N LEU A 131 0.80 5.59 -9.30
CA LEU A 131 -0.64 5.85 -9.32
C LEU A 131 -0.97 7.34 -9.51
N GLN A 132 -0.03 8.19 -9.96
CA GLN A 132 -0.31 9.59 -10.23
C GLN A 132 -1.48 9.73 -11.21
N GLY A 133 -2.39 10.65 -10.90
CA GLY A 133 -3.58 10.92 -11.69
C GLY A 133 -4.65 9.83 -11.57
N ARG A 134 -4.44 8.79 -10.76
CA ARG A 134 -5.44 7.76 -10.45
C ARG A 134 -6.24 8.15 -9.22
N THR A 135 -7.53 7.85 -9.25
CA THR A 135 -8.44 7.96 -8.11
C THR A 135 -8.68 6.57 -7.49
N VAL A 136 -8.39 6.42 -6.19
CA VAL A 136 -8.57 5.15 -5.46
C VAL A 136 -9.60 5.33 -4.36
N LEU A 137 -10.69 4.56 -4.44
CA LEU A 137 -11.72 4.49 -3.41
C LEU A 137 -11.45 3.28 -2.50
N VAL A 138 -11.43 3.49 -1.19
CA VAL A 138 -11.20 2.44 -0.20
C VAL A 138 -12.33 2.45 0.83
N THR A 139 -12.90 1.29 1.17
CA THR A 139 -13.72 1.17 2.39
C THR A 139 -12.89 0.56 3.50
N ALA A 140 -12.97 1.08 4.73
CA ALA A 140 -12.24 0.57 5.89
C ALA A 140 -13.11 0.56 7.16
N GLY A 141 -12.73 -0.27 8.15
CA GLY A 141 -13.42 -0.35 9.45
C GLY A 141 -14.64 -1.30 9.45
N PRO A 142 -15.33 -1.43 10.58
CA PRO A 142 -16.57 -2.20 10.70
C PRO A 142 -17.79 -1.35 10.35
N THR A 143 -18.98 -1.92 10.26
CA THR A 143 -20.25 -1.16 10.38
C THR A 143 -20.92 -1.44 11.72
N ARG A 144 -21.77 -0.53 12.19
CA ARG A 144 -22.57 -0.65 13.42
C ARG A 144 -24.06 -0.58 13.09
N GLU A 145 -24.73 -1.72 13.22
CA GLU A 145 -26.17 -1.84 13.00
C GLU A 145 -26.91 -1.71 14.33
N PHE A 146 -27.44 -0.53 14.61
CA PHE A 146 -28.02 -0.18 15.91
C PHE A 146 -29.38 -0.84 16.14
N LEU A 147 -29.53 -1.52 17.28
CA LEU A 147 -30.81 -2.02 17.78
C LEU A 147 -31.60 -0.89 18.44
N ASP A 148 -30.91 -0.07 19.22
CA ASP A 148 -31.40 1.10 19.95
C ASP A 148 -30.26 2.14 20.05
N PRO A 149 -30.42 3.32 20.68
CA PRO A 149 -29.33 4.30 20.76
C PRO A 149 -28.07 3.85 21.52
N VAL A 150 -28.09 2.69 22.20
CA VAL A 150 -27.03 2.21 23.10
C VAL A 150 -26.37 0.93 22.61
N ARG A 151 -27.12 0.06 21.91
CA ARG A 151 -26.67 -1.28 21.49
C ARG A 151 -26.65 -1.40 19.98
N PHE A 152 -25.66 -2.11 19.45
CA PHE A 152 -25.50 -2.36 18.03
C PHE A 152 -24.87 -3.74 17.77
N ILE A 153 -25.04 -4.24 16.54
CA ILE A 153 -24.31 -5.38 15.98
C ILE A 153 -23.15 -4.84 15.16
N SER A 154 -21.97 -5.44 15.28
CA SER A 154 -20.74 -5.00 14.61
C SER A 154 -19.74 -6.15 14.50
N ASN A 155 -18.72 -5.96 13.69
CA ASN A 155 -17.58 -6.86 13.52
C ASN A 155 -16.35 -6.28 14.25
N PRO A 156 -15.34 -7.09 14.64
CA PRO A 156 -14.16 -6.63 15.39
C PRO A 156 -13.10 -5.94 14.51
N SER A 157 -13.48 -5.39 13.35
CA SER A 157 -12.53 -4.75 12.44
C SER A 157 -11.96 -3.48 13.05
N THR A 158 -10.64 -3.32 12.96
CA THR A 158 -9.93 -2.13 13.44
C THR A 158 -9.67 -1.09 12.36
N GLY A 159 -10.01 -1.37 11.10
CA GLY A 159 -9.72 -0.51 9.95
C GLY A 159 -8.25 -0.41 9.54
N LYS A 160 -7.30 -0.95 10.34
CA LYS A 160 -5.85 -0.86 10.08
C LYS A 160 -5.44 -1.25 8.65
N MET A 161 -6.00 -2.32 8.10
CA MET A 161 -5.63 -2.78 6.74
C MET A 161 -6.08 -1.81 5.66
N GLY A 162 -7.33 -1.33 5.72
CA GLY A 162 -7.86 -0.35 4.78
C GLY A 162 -7.13 0.98 4.84
N MET A 163 -6.79 1.45 6.05
CA MET A 163 -5.98 2.66 6.22
C MET A 163 -4.56 2.47 5.66
N ALA A 164 -3.92 1.32 5.88
CA ALA A 164 -2.61 1.02 5.29
C ALA A 164 -2.63 1.08 3.76
N LEU A 165 -3.66 0.53 3.12
CA LEU A 165 -3.86 0.62 1.68
C LEU A 165 -4.07 2.06 1.22
N ALA A 166 -4.87 2.84 1.95
CA ALA A 166 -5.11 4.24 1.61
C ALA A 166 -3.82 5.08 1.65
N HIS A 167 -3.03 4.94 2.72
CA HIS A 167 -1.76 5.66 2.85
C HIS A 167 -0.73 5.23 1.81
N GLU A 168 -0.64 3.94 1.51
CA GLU A 168 0.31 3.46 0.52
C GLU A 168 -0.10 3.88 -0.90
N ALA A 169 -1.39 3.85 -1.23
CA ALA A 169 -1.88 4.35 -2.53
C ALA A 169 -1.60 5.85 -2.70
N ARG A 170 -1.80 6.63 -1.64
CA ARG A 170 -1.41 8.05 -1.60
C ARG A 170 0.10 8.22 -1.77
N ALA A 171 0.92 7.40 -1.11
CA ALA A 171 2.38 7.45 -1.25
C ALA A 171 2.83 7.12 -2.68
N LEU A 172 2.07 6.26 -3.37
CA LEU A 172 2.21 5.98 -4.80
C LEU A 172 1.57 7.06 -5.70
N GLY A 173 1.14 8.20 -5.18
CA GLY A 173 0.67 9.35 -5.96
C GLY A 173 -0.82 9.37 -6.30
N ALA A 174 -1.62 8.41 -5.82
CA ALA A 174 -3.06 8.42 -6.06
C ALA A 174 -3.78 9.53 -5.28
N THR A 175 -4.89 10.02 -5.84
CA THR A 175 -5.93 10.72 -5.06
C THR A 175 -6.80 9.67 -4.37
N VAL A 176 -6.87 9.71 -3.04
CA VAL A 176 -7.50 8.63 -2.25
C VAL A 176 -8.69 9.16 -1.45
N THR A 177 -9.83 8.48 -1.61
CA THR A 177 -11.01 8.66 -0.77
C THR A 177 -11.26 7.40 0.06
N VAL A 178 -11.43 7.55 1.37
CA VAL A 178 -11.72 6.47 2.31
C VAL A 178 -13.12 6.61 2.87
N VAL A 179 -13.99 5.63 2.65
CA VAL A 179 -15.27 5.49 3.34
C VAL A 179 -15.03 4.67 4.61
N LEU A 180 -15.01 5.36 5.75
CA LEU A 180 -14.50 4.83 7.01
C LEU A 180 -15.64 4.55 7.99
N GLY A 181 -15.81 3.28 8.35
CA GLY A 181 -16.68 2.87 9.45
C GLY A 181 -16.07 3.19 10.83
N PRO A 182 -16.84 3.05 11.93
CA PRO A 182 -16.44 3.52 13.25
C PRO A 182 -15.23 2.75 13.81
N VAL A 183 -14.08 3.42 13.83
CA VAL A 183 -12.82 2.96 14.41
C VAL A 183 -12.27 4.01 15.39
N GLY A 184 -11.17 3.70 16.08
CA GLY A 184 -10.45 4.69 16.90
C GLY A 184 -9.79 5.79 16.06
N PRO A 185 -8.98 6.67 16.69
CA PRO A 185 -8.23 7.68 15.96
C PRO A 185 -7.36 7.06 14.85
N VAL A 186 -7.39 7.65 13.66
CA VAL A 186 -6.58 7.26 12.50
C VAL A 186 -5.90 8.48 11.89
N ASP A 187 -4.75 8.28 11.25
CA ASP A 187 -4.12 9.33 10.47
C ASP A 187 -4.94 9.57 9.19
N ARG A 188 -5.31 10.84 8.95
CA ARG A 188 -6.09 11.28 7.78
C ARG A 188 -5.27 12.15 6.83
N THR A 189 -3.97 12.28 7.07
CA THR A 189 -3.09 13.19 6.34
C THR A 189 -3.08 12.86 4.85
N GLY A 190 -3.50 13.83 4.03
CA GLY A 190 -3.52 13.71 2.57
C GLY A 190 -4.56 12.72 2.02
N LEU A 191 -5.55 12.33 2.83
CA LEU A 191 -6.67 11.47 2.43
C LEU A 191 -7.97 12.27 2.52
N GLU A 192 -8.89 12.08 1.57
CA GLU A 192 -10.29 12.43 1.79
C GLU A 192 -10.95 11.30 2.60
N VAL A 193 -11.52 11.60 3.76
CA VAL A 193 -12.16 10.59 4.62
C VAL A 193 -13.62 10.94 4.86
N VAL A 194 -14.50 9.99 4.57
CA VAL A 194 -15.94 10.08 4.77
C VAL A 194 -16.33 9.10 5.87
N ASP A 195 -16.64 9.62 7.06
CA ASP A 195 -17.06 8.80 8.19
C ASP A 195 -18.51 8.30 7.98
N VAL A 196 -18.71 7.00 8.14
CA VAL A 196 -20.01 6.32 8.04
C VAL A 196 -20.24 5.43 9.26
N VAL A 197 -21.51 5.06 9.49
CA VAL A 197 -21.87 4.25 10.66
C VAL A 197 -22.39 2.88 10.24
N SER A 198 -23.39 2.84 9.36
CA SER A 198 -24.07 1.61 8.96
C SER A 198 -23.61 1.09 7.59
N ALA A 199 -23.98 -0.15 7.27
CA ALA A 199 -23.83 -0.71 5.94
C ALA A 199 -24.57 0.11 4.87
N GLU A 200 -25.73 0.70 5.20
CA GLU A 200 -26.47 1.56 4.28
C GLU A 200 -25.76 2.88 4.02
N ASP A 201 -25.17 3.49 5.05
CA ASP A 201 -24.35 4.69 4.88
C ASP A 201 -23.15 4.40 3.99
N MET A 202 -22.44 3.30 4.27
CA MET A 202 -21.29 2.88 3.46
C MET A 202 -21.69 2.61 2.00
N ALA A 203 -22.80 1.90 1.77
CA ALA A 203 -23.32 1.65 0.44
C ALA A 203 -23.60 2.96 -0.30
N ARG A 204 -24.30 3.90 0.34
CA ARG A 204 -24.62 5.21 -0.25
C ARG A 204 -23.36 5.98 -0.67
N GLU A 205 -22.37 6.07 0.22
CA GLU A 205 -21.14 6.83 -0.06
C GLU A 205 -20.23 6.15 -1.10
N VAL A 206 -20.20 4.81 -1.13
CA VAL A 206 -19.47 4.06 -2.16
C VAL A 206 -20.15 4.20 -3.52
N LEU A 207 -21.46 3.99 -3.58
CA LEU A 207 -22.20 4.02 -4.84
C LEU A 207 -22.21 5.41 -5.47
N SER A 208 -22.10 6.50 -4.70
CA SER A 208 -21.98 7.85 -5.26
C SER A 208 -20.60 8.16 -5.84
N ARG A 209 -19.56 7.36 -5.55
CA ARG A 209 -18.16 7.64 -5.93
C ARG A 209 -17.52 6.58 -6.82
N VAL A 210 -18.01 5.35 -6.82
CA VAL A 210 -17.33 4.23 -7.49
C VAL A 210 -17.19 4.43 -9.01
N GLU A 211 -18.11 5.13 -9.66
CA GLU A 211 -18.05 5.37 -11.12
C GLU A 211 -16.91 6.33 -11.53
N SER A 212 -16.47 7.24 -10.65
CA SER A 212 -15.37 8.18 -10.91
C SER A 212 -14.01 7.67 -10.44
N ALA A 213 -13.97 6.51 -9.77
CA ALA A 213 -12.74 5.88 -9.32
C ALA A 213 -12.03 5.14 -10.47
N ASP A 214 -10.70 5.07 -10.44
CA ASP A 214 -9.92 4.13 -11.24
C ASP A 214 -9.81 2.76 -10.54
N ALA A 215 -9.90 2.72 -9.21
CA ALA A 215 -9.92 1.49 -8.44
C ALA A 215 -10.83 1.60 -7.20
N PHE A 216 -11.50 0.49 -6.86
CA PHE A 216 -12.27 0.34 -5.63
C PHE A 216 -11.77 -0.87 -4.84
N ILE A 217 -11.28 -0.61 -3.62
CA ILE A 217 -10.73 -1.62 -2.71
C ILE A 217 -11.66 -1.77 -1.49
N ALA A 218 -12.43 -2.86 -1.48
CA ALA A 218 -13.43 -3.13 -0.45
C ALA A 218 -12.84 -3.94 0.72
N THR A 219 -12.27 -3.24 1.70
CA THR A 219 -11.64 -3.86 2.89
C THR A 219 -12.47 -3.79 4.18
N ALA A 220 -13.58 -3.04 4.17
CA ALA A 220 -14.43 -2.89 5.35
C ALA A 220 -15.10 -4.21 5.72
N ALA A 221 -15.25 -4.43 7.03
CA ALA A 221 -16.05 -5.53 7.56
C ALA A 221 -17.50 -5.06 7.71
N VAL A 222 -18.22 -5.07 6.59
CA VAL A 222 -19.64 -4.72 6.54
C VAL A 222 -20.46 -5.85 7.19
N SER A 223 -21.33 -5.50 8.15
CA SER A 223 -22.25 -6.47 8.74
C SER A 223 -23.20 -7.02 7.68
N ASP A 224 -23.41 -8.33 7.61
CA ASP A 224 -24.35 -8.97 6.67
C ASP A 224 -25.82 -8.82 7.10
N TRP A 225 -26.04 -8.42 8.36
CA TRP A 225 -27.34 -8.39 9.01
C TRP A 225 -27.52 -7.11 9.83
N ARG A 226 -28.76 -6.62 9.86
CA ARG A 226 -29.20 -5.52 10.72
C ARG A 226 -30.51 -5.85 11.41
N PRO A 227 -30.83 -5.21 12.54
CA PRO A 227 -32.17 -5.30 13.13
C PRO A 227 -33.24 -4.85 12.12
N GLU A 228 -34.33 -5.60 12.01
CA GLU A 228 -35.48 -5.21 11.16
C GLU A 228 -36.06 -3.87 11.60
N VAL A 229 -36.09 -3.63 12.91
CA VAL A 229 -36.58 -2.40 13.53
C VAL A 229 -35.52 -1.86 14.49
N ARG A 230 -35.18 -0.58 14.34
CA ARG A 230 -34.37 0.16 15.30
C ARG A 230 -35.28 0.89 16.28
N ALA A 231 -35.17 0.58 17.57
CA ALA A 231 -35.92 1.26 18.61
C ALA A 231 -35.41 2.70 18.79
N PRO A 232 -36.30 3.70 18.94
CA PRO A 232 -35.90 5.09 19.17
C PRO A 232 -35.35 5.31 20.59
N GLN A 233 -35.62 4.39 21.52
CA GLN A 233 -35.21 4.45 22.93
C GLN A 233 -34.54 3.15 23.35
N LYS A 234 -33.70 3.22 24.39
CA LYS A 234 -33.04 2.05 24.97
C LYS A 234 -34.08 1.03 25.42
N VAL A 235 -34.02 -0.18 24.88
CA VAL A 235 -34.96 -1.24 25.24
C VAL A 235 -34.68 -1.71 26.66
N LYS A 236 -35.68 -1.60 27.54
CA LYS A 236 -35.57 -2.00 28.95
C LYS A 236 -35.53 -3.52 29.08
N LYS A 237 -34.83 -4.00 30.11
CA LYS A 237 -34.53 -5.44 30.34
C LYS A 237 -35.78 -6.33 30.44
N GLY A 238 -36.93 -5.80 30.83
CA GLY A 238 -38.21 -6.54 30.94
C GLY A 238 -39.17 -6.38 29.76
N GLU A 239 -38.91 -5.44 28.85
CA GLU A 239 -39.75 -5.15 27.66
C GLU A 239 -39.07 -5.64 26.37
N SER A 240 -37.92 -6.31 26.49
CA SER A 240 -37.16 -6.81 25.35
C SER A 240 -37.81 -8.09 24.82
N PRO A 241 -38.05 -8.23 23.51
CA PRO A 241 -38.47 -9.50 22.95
C PRO A 241 -37.37 -10.55 23.18
N GLU A 242 -37.77 -11.81 23.41
CA GLU A 242 -36.82 -12.94 23.57
C GLU A 242 -36.01 -13.20 22.29
N SER A 243 -36.48 -12.71 21.15
CA SER A 243 -35.83 -12.82 19.85
C SER A 243 -35.65 -11.45 19.17
N LEU A 244 -34.50 -11.26 18.53
CA LEU A 244 -34.26 -10.14 17.62
C LEU A 244 -34.43 -10.61 16.17
N ARG A 245 -35.32 -9.96 15.42
CA ARG A 245 -35.45 -10.25 13.99
C ARG A 245 -34.40 -9.46 13.20
N LEU A 246 -33.65 -10.17 12.36
CA LEU A 246 -32.61 -9.61 11.52
C LEU A 246 -33.01 -9.64 10.05
N VAL A 247 -32.65 -8.60 9.32
CA VAL A 247 -32.78 -8.51 7.86
C VAL A 247 -31.40 -8.29 7.24
N ARG A 248 -31.26 -8.63 5.96
CA ARG A 248 -30.00 -8.45 5.23
C ARG A 248 -29.69 -6.96 5.06
N THR A 249 -28.42 -6.61 5.17
CA THR A 249 -27.88 -5.31 4.77
C THR A 249 -27.59 -5.29 3.26
N PRO A 250 -27.38 -4.10 2.67
CA PRO A 250 -26.86 -3.98 1.31
C PRO A 250 -25.50 -4.66 1.14
N ASP A 251 -25.31 -5.40 0.04
CA ASP A 251 -23.99 -5.93 -0.30
C ASP A 251 -23.21 -4.86 -1.09
N VAL A 252 -22.54 -3.97 -0.35
CA VAL A 252 -21.79 -2.81 -0.87
C VAL A 252 -20.92 -3.17 -2.08
N LEU A 253 -20.18 -4.27 -2.00
CA LEU A 253 -19.24 -4.68 -3.05
C LEU A 253 -19.97 -5.23 -4.29
N LEU A 254 -21.02 -6.04 -4.09
CA LEU A 254 -21.82 -6.55 -5.21
C LEU A 254 -22.59 -5.43 -5.91
N GLU A 255 -23.17 -4.50 -5.15
CA GLU A 255 -23.90 -3.35 -5.69
C GLU A 255 -22.97 -2.40 -6.44
N ALA A 256 -21.79 -2.11 -5.89
CA ALA A 256 -20.76 -1.32 -6.57
C ALA A 256 -20.33 -1.98 -7.89
N SER A 257 -20.06 -3.29 -7.88
CA SER A 257 -19.71 -4.07 -9.06
C SER A 257 -20.79 -4.01 -10.14
N ARG A 258 -22.06 -4.20 -9.75
CA ARG A 258 -23.21 -4.09 -10.67
C ARG A 258 -23.35 -2.69 -11.25
N LYS A 259 -23.13 -1.64 -10.45
CA LYS A 259 -23.25 -0.25 -10.90
C LYS A 259 -22.26 0.10 -12.00
N VAL A 260 -21.05 -0.44 -11.94
CA VAL A 260 -19.99 -0.18 -12.93
C VAL A 260 -19.90 -1.23 -14.04
N ALA A 261 -20.74 -2.27 -13.99
CA ALA A 261 -20.76 -3.31 -15.01
C ALA A 261 -21.09 -2.73 -16.39
N GLY A 262 -20.33 -3.13 -17.41
CA GLY A 262 -20.54 -2.68 -18.79
C GLY A 262 -20.14 -1.24 -19.11
N LYS A 263 -19.58 -0.48 -18.14
CA LYS A 263 -19.04 0.86 -18.38
C LYS A 263 -17.74 0.78 -19.18
N ALA A 264 -17.55 1.71 -20.12
CA ALA A 264 -16.33 1.79 -20.94
C ALA A 264 -15.06 1.96 -20.09
N LYS A 265 -15.16 2.72 -19.00
CA LYS A 265 -14.09 2.86 -17.99
C LYS A 265 -14.62 2.33 -16.64
N ARG A 266 -14.53 1.02 -16.44
CA ARG A 266 -14.86 0.35 -15.17
C ARG A 266 -13.63 0.38 -14.24
N PRO A 267 -13.78 0.73 -12.94
CA PRO A 267 -12.69 0.65 -11.98
C PRO A 267 -12.22 -0.78 -11.76
N VAL A 268 -10.95 -0.94 -11.37
CA VAL A 268 -10.46 -2.22 -10.85
C VAL A 268 -11.14 -2.50 -9.50
N LEU A 269 -11.81 -3.64 -9.38
CA LEU A 269 -12.55 -4.05 -8.19
C LEU A 269 -11.75 -5.10 -7.40
N VAL A 270 -11.34 -4.72 -6.19
CA VAL A 270 -10.61 -5.60 -5.27
C VAL A 270 -11.45 -5.84 -4.02
N GLY A 271 -11.81 -7.11 -3.77
CA GLY A 271 -12.52 -7.51 -2.55
C GLY A 271 -11.59 -8.08 -1.48
N PHE A 272 -12.08 -8.14 -0.25
CA PHE A 272 -11.46 -8.90 0.83
C PHE A 272 -12.39 -10.03 1.31
N ALA A 273 -11.81 -11.17 1.64
CA ALA A 273 -12.49 -12.30 2.25
C ALA A 273 -11.74 -12.68 3.53
N ALA A 274 -12.41 -12.54 4.67
CA ALA A 274 -11.97 -13.12 5.93
C ALA A 274 -12.71 -14.45 6.08
N GLU A 275 -11.98 -15.57 5.99
CA GLU A 275 -12.56 -16.91 6.07
C GLU A 275 -11.83 -17.69 7.17
N THR A 276 -12.52 -18.67 7.76
CA THR A 276 -11.97 -19.55 8.81
C THR A 276 -11.73 -20.98 8.33
N GLU A 277 -12.29 -21.32 7.17
CA GLU A 277 -12.16 -22.62 6.53
C GLU A 277 -12.17 -22.45 5.01
N ARG A 278 -11.57 -23.39 4.27
CA ARG A 278 -11.62 -23.44 2.78
C ARG A 278 -11.39 -22.07 2.11
N VAL A 279 -10.43 -21.32 2.66
CA VAL A 279 -10.22 -19.88 2.41
C VAL A 279 -10.12 -19.54 0.91
N VAL A 280 -9.33 -20.31 0.16
CA VAL A 280 -9.13 -20.09 -1.29
C VAL A 280 -10.37 -20.42 -2.11
N GLU A 281 -11.09 -21.49 -1.77
CA GLU A 281 -12.31 -21.92 -2.47
C GLU A 281 -13.42 -20.89 -2.32
N HIS A 282 -13.74 -20.50 -1.07
CA HIS A 282 -14.75 -19.48 -0.79
C HIS A 282 -14.38 -18.12 -1.40
N ALA A 283 -13.09 -17.77 -1.39
CA ALA A 283 -12.63 -16.54 -2.02
C ALA A 283 -12.83 -16.55 -3.55
N ARG A 284 -12.55 -17.66 -4.23
CA ARG A 284 -12.81 -17.81 -5.68
C ARG A 284 -14.29 -17.72 -6.00
N GLU A 285 -15.16 -18.38 -5.24
CA GLU A 285 -16.61 -18.26 -5.40
C GLU A 285 -17.08 -16.81 -5.22
N LYS A 286 -16.55 -16.10 -4.22
CA LYS A 286 -16.88 -14.70 -3.97
C LYS A 286 -16.39 -13.78 -5.08
N LEU A 287 -15.20 -14.05 -5.64
CA LEU A 287 -14.64 -13.31 -6.78
C LEU A 287 -15.55 -13.40 -8.01
N GLU A 288 -15.98 -14.61 -8.37
CA GLU A 288 -16.90 -14.84 -9.50
C GLU A 288 -18.27 -14.23 -9.23
N ARG A 289 -18.90 -14.58 -8.10
CA ARG A 289 -20.26 -14.13 -7.74
C ARG A 289 -20.38 -12.60 -7.69
N LYS A 290 -19.32 -11.90 -7.23
CA LYS A 290 -19.30 -10.44 -7.13
C LYS A 290 -18.66 -9.75 -8.33
N GLY A 291 -18.21 -10.48 -9.35
CA GLY A 291 -17.61 -9.90 -10.54
C GLY A 291 -16.35 -9.07 -10.26
N LEU A 292 -15.49 -9.52 -9.36
CA LEU A 292 -14.28 -8.82 -8.95
C LEU A 292 -13.12 -9.08 -9.90
N ASP A 293 -12.13 -8.19 -9.95
CA ASP A 293 -10.89 -8.42 -10.71
C ASP A 293 -9.86 -9.17 -9.87
N ALA A 294 -9.86 -8.91 -8.55
CA ALA A 294 -9.08 -9.65 -7.57
C ALA A 294 -9.81 -9.75 -6.22
N ILE A 295 -9.40 -10.73 -5.42
CA ILE A 295 -9.82 -10.88 -4.03
C ILE A 295 -8.63 -11.22 -3.15
N VAL A 296 -8.56 -10.57 -1.99
CA VAL A 296 -7.54 -10.81 -0.97
C VAL A 296 -8.16 -11.68 0.12
N ALA A 297 -7.74 -12.95 0.16
CA ALA A 297 -8.22 -13.94 1.11
C ALA A 297 -7.31 -13.97 2.34
N ASN A 298 -7.89 -13.85 3.53
CA ASN A 298 -7.19 -13.86 4.80
C ASN A 298 -7.78 -14.96 5.69
N ASP A 299 -6.92 -15.84 6.19
CA ASP A 299 -7.28 -16.78 7.25
C ASP A 299 -7.19 -16.05 8.59
N VAL A 300 -8.34 -15.65 9.13
CA VAL A 300 -8.40 -14.88 10.39
C VAL A 300 -8.23 -15.75 11.64
N THR A 301 -8.06 -17.07 11.49
CA THR A 301 -7.80 -18.01 12.59
C THR A 301 -6.32 -18.30 12.78
N ALA A 302 -5.49 -18.01 11.78
CA ALA A 302 -4.06 -18.23 11.84
C ALA A 302 -3.35 -17.23 12.77
N ALA A 303 -2.37 -17.71 13.55
CA ALA A 303 -1.61 -16.87 14.48
C ALA A 303 -0.92 -15.72 13.73
N GLY A 304 -1.20 -14.47 14.12
CA GLY A 304 -0.66 -13.26 13.50
C GLY A 304 -1.41 -12.76 12.26
N ALA A 305 -2.39 -13.51 11.74
CA ALA A 305 -3.25 -13.11 10.64
C ALA A 305 -4.66 -12.83 11.19
N GLY A 306 -5.01 -11.54 11.34
CA GLY A 306 -6.29 -11.21 11.95
C GLY A 306 -6.57 -9.74 12.15
N PHE A 307 -7.71 -9.48 12.78
CA PHE A 307 -8.10 -8.15 13.20
C PHE A 307 -7.15 -7.63 14.30
N GLY A 308 -6.75 -6.36 14.22
CA GLY A 308 -5.98 -5.70 15.28
C GLY A 308 -4.44 -5.91 15.29
N THR A 309 -3.89 -6.93 14.62
CA THR A 309 -2.43 -7.14 14.52
C THR A 309 -1.74 -6.15 13.58
N ASP A 310 -0.40 -6.08 13.57
CA ASP A 310 0.36 -5.22 12.65
C ASP A 310 0.94 -6.00 11.44
N THR A 311 0.90 -7.33 11.50
CA THR A 311 1.25 -8.24 10.42
C THR A 311 0.01 -8.80 9.73
N ASN A 312 0.18 -9.33 8.53
CA ASN A 312 -0.88 -10.03 7.81
C ASN A 312 -0.27 -11.11 6.90
N ARG A 313 -0.99 -12.21 6.71
CA ARG A 313 -0.67 -13.25 5.73
C ARG A 313 -1.90 -13.50 4.89
N VAL A 314 -1.84 -13.14 3.62
CA VAL A 314 -2.99 -13.15 2.72
C VAL A 314 -2.67 -13.87 1.42
N THR A 315 -3.68 -14.46 0.80
CA THR A 315 -3.59 -15.01 -0.54
C THR A 315 -4.35 -14.09 -1.49
N VAL A 316 -3.64 -13.48 -2.43
CA VAL A 316 -4.23 -12.66 -3.49
C VAL A 316 -4.58 -13.57 -4.66
N ILE A 317 -5.86 -13.57 -5.02
CA ILE A 317 -6.43 -14.37 -6.09
C ILE A 317 -6.96 -13.40 -7.13
N SER A 318 -6.49 -13.54 -8.37
CA SER A 318 -6.95 -12.73 -9.52
C SER A 318 -7.72 -13.62 -10.49
N ARG A 319 -8.50 -13.03 -11.41
CA ARG A 319 -9.16 -13.81 -12.48
C ARG A 319 -8.20 -14.59 -13.36
N THR A 320 -6.99 -14.09 -13.50
CA THR A 320 -5.96 -14.66 -14.36
C THR A 320 -4.63 -14.72 -13.62
N GLY A 321 -3.85 -15.75 -13.90
CA GLY A 321 -2.54 -15.94 -13.29
C GLY A 321 -2.59 -16.76 -12.00
N PRO A 322 -1.41 -17.10 -11.45
CA PRO A 322 -1.32 -17.89 -10.23
C PRO A 322 -1.68 -17.08 -8.99
N ASP A 323 -2.22 -17.76 -7.98
CA ASP A 323 -2.46 -17.20 -6.66
C ASP A 323 -1.12 -16.76 -6.03
N ARG A 324 -1.11 -15.61 -5.34
CA ARG A 324 0.09 -15.05 -4.70
C ARG A 324 -0.09 -15.02 -3.19
N VAL A 325 0.80 -15.68 -2.44
CA VAL A 325 0.85 -15.57 -0.98
C VAL A 325 1.71 -14.38 -0.60
N LEU A 326 1.16 -13.47 0.19
CA LEU A 326 1.84 -12.29 0.73
C LEU A 326 1.91 -12.38 2.24
N GLU A 327 3.06 -12.07 2.81
CA GLU A 327 3.27 -12.09 4.26
C GLU A 327 4.20 -10.94 4.67
N GLY A 328 3.86 -10.26 5.76
CA GLY A 328 4.69 -9.18 6.30
C GLY A 328 3.88 -8.19 7.12
N SER A 329 4.42 -6.97 7.26
CA SER A 329 3.67 -5.86 7.86
C SER A 329 2.48 -5.48 6.97
N LYS A 330 1.42 -4.93 7.57
CA LYS A 330 0.24 -4.45 6.81
C LYS A 330 0.60 -3.45 5.72
N ARG A 331 1.66 -2.65 5.93
CA ARG A 331 2.17 -1.72 4.92
C ARG A 331 2.84 -2.43 3.74
N ALA A 332 3.71 -3.41 4.01
CA ALA A 332 4.34 -4.20 2.96
C ALA A 332 3.30 -4.97 2.13
N VAL A 333 2.35 -5.61 2.81
CA VAL A 333 1.22 -6.31 2.17
C VAL A 333 0.36 -5.33 1.36
N ALA A 334 0.12 -4.11 1.85
CA ALA A 334 -0.62 -3.10 1.11
C ALA A 334 0.08 -2.68 -0.19
N GLY A 335 1.40 -2.46 -0.16
CA GLY A 335 2.19 -2.13 -1.36
C GLY A 335 2.11 -3.23 -2.42
N GLU A 336 2.24 -4.49 -2.00
CA GLU A 336 2.11 -5.64 -2.90
C GLU A 336 0.69 -5.79 -3.48
N ILE A 337 -0.36 -5.53 -2.70
CA ILE A 337 -1.74 -5.51 -3.22
C ILE A 337 -1.91 -4.39 -4.25
N LEU A 338 -1.34 -3.21 -4.00
CA LEU A 338 -1.44 -2.08 -4.92
C LEU A 338 -0.69 -2.30 -6.23
N SER A 339 0.25 -3.25 -6.29
CA SER A 339 0.87 -3.67 -7.56
C SER A 339 -0.14 -4.13 -8.61
N LEU A 340 -1.32 -4.61 -8.19
CA LEU A 340 -2.44 -4.95 -9.08
C LEU A 340 -2.94 -3.75 -9.90
N LEU A 341 -2.78 -2.54 -9.38
CA LEU A 341 -3.24 -1.30 -10.02
C LEU A 341 -2.20 -0.73 -11.01
N LEU A 342 -0.98 -1.26 -11.01
CA LEU A 342 0.14 -0.78 -11.83
C LEU A 342 0.16 -1.43 -13.22
N VAL A 343 -0.60 -2.51 -13.41
CA VAL A 343 -0.71 -3.19 -14.70
C VAL A 343 -1.92 -2.60 -15.44
N PRO A 344 -1.79 -2.14 -16.69
CA PRO A 344 -2.94 -1.62 -17.44
C PRO A 344 -4.01 -2.71 -17.58
N PRO A 345 -5.31 -2.38 -17.46
CA PRO A 345 -6.37 -3.34 -17.70
C PRO A 345 -6.20 -3.88 -19.14
N ARG A 346 -6.09 -5.20 -19.27
CA ARG A 346 -6.12 -5.84 -20.58
C ARG A 346 -7.50 -5.58 -21.18
N GLY A 347 -7.51 -4.86 -22.30
CA GLY A 347 -8.70 -4.70 -23.14
C GLY A 347 -9.17 -6.03 -23.70
#